data_AF-A0A7N2KXL6-F1
#
_entry.id   AF-A0A7N2KXL6-F1
#
_cell.length_a   1.000
_cell.length_b   1.000
_cell.length_c   1.000
_cell.angle_alpha   90.00
_cell.angle_beta   90.00
_cell.angle_gamma   90.00
#
_symmetry.space_group_name_H-M   'P 1'
#
loop_
_entity.id
_entity.type
_entity.pdbx_description
1 polymer ?
#
loop_
_entity_poly.entity_id
_entity_poly.type
_entity_poly.pdbx_seq_one_letter_code
_entity_poly.pdbx_strand_id
1 'polypeptide(L)'
;MSYLFFSGMASEVESIATPKARGFVNKEGLTPRQLFTMNHEDMMSKGEKWMKDTASSCTVVGALIVTIMFATAFTVPGILTSRYAEEDFLESLPRKMIIGLSTLFFSIAAMMTAFSAALILMLHEQSWIFKPIICLATIPITLFVSMQFPLLVSMVKSTYGPSIFDRKMKRWF
;
A
#
# COMPACT_ATOMS: atom_id res chain seq x y z
N MET A 1 -12.67 7.60 14.06
CA MET A 1 -11.99 6.52 14.82
C MET A 1 -12.20 6.66 16.32
N SER A 2 -11.93 7.83 16.92
CA SER A 2 -11.98 8.07 18.38
C SER A 2 -13.34 7.79 19.03
N TYR A 3 -14.45 8.26 18.44
CA TYR A 3 -15.80 8.08 19.00
C TYR A 3 -16.24 6.61 19.09
N LEU A 4 -15.92 5.79 18.09
CA LEU A 4 -16.26 4.36 18.08
C LEU A 4 -15.46 3.58 19.14
N PHE A 5 -14.18 3.93 19.30
CA PHE A 5 -13.32 3.35 20.33
C PHE A 5 -13.84 3.67 21.73
N PHE A 6 -14.18 4.93 21.99
CA PHE A 6 -14.73 5.34 23.29
C PHE A 6 -16.13 4.76 23.57
N SER A 7 -17.00 4.72 22.55
CA SER A 7 -18.30 4.06 22.68
C SER A 7 -18.15 2.56 22.97
N GLY A 8 -17.16 1.90 22.38
CA GLY A 8 -16.82 0.51 22.65
C GLY A 8 -16.40 0.29 24.11
N MET A 9 -15.46 1.10 24.63
CA MET A 9 -15.00 0.99 26.02
C MET A 9 -16.12 1.26 27.03
N ALA A 10 -16.97 2.26 26.79
CA ALA A 10 -18.10 2.52 27.66
C ALA A 10 -19.08 1.34 27.69
N SER A 11 -19.33 0.71 26.54
CA SER A 11 -20.19 -0.48 26.44
C SER A 11 -19.58 -1.72 27.09
N GLU A 12 -18.25 -1.86 27.02
CA GLU A 12 -17.50 -2.95 27.65
C GLU A 12 -17.61 -2.89 29.18
N VAL A 13 -17.36 -1.70 29.76
CA VAL A 13 -17.54 -1.43 31.20
C VAL A 13 -18.99 -1.65 31.62
N GLU A 14 -19.95 -1.30 30.77
CA GLU A 14 -21.37 -1.53 31.01
C GLU A 14 -21.75 -3.02 30.98
N SER A 15 -20.98 -3.87 30.28
CA SER A 15 -21.19 -5.33 30.23
C SER A 15 -20.68 -6.04 31.49
N ILE A 16 -19.66 -5.48 32.14
CA ILE A 16 -19.09 -5.99 33.41
C ILE A 16 -20.02 -5.63 34.58
N ALA A 17 -20.78 -4.54 34.48
CA ALA A 17 -21.76 -4.15 35.48
C ALA A 17 -22.98 -5.09 35.48
N THR A 18 -23.44 -5.45 36.68
CA THR A 18 -24.63 -6.30 36.87
C THR A 18 -25.85 -5.68 36.16
N PRO A 19 -26.71 -6.44 35.46
CA PRO A 19 -27.82 -5.89 34.67
C PRO A 19 -28.75 -4.97 35.46
N LYS A 20 -28.92 -5.25 36.75
CA LYS A 20 -29.68 -4.39 37.66
C LYS A 20 -28.99 -3.04 37.87
N ALA A 21 -27.67 -3.02 38.10
CA ALA A 21 -26.86 -1.84 38.44
C ALA A 21 -26.78 -0.78 37.33
N ARG A 22 -27.05 -1.16 36.07
CA ARG A 22 -26.93 -0.29 34.88
C ARG A 22 -27.85 0.93 34.92
N GLY A 23 -29.03 0.80 35.52
CA GLY A 23 -29.99 1.90 35.73
C GLY A 23 -29.92 2.57 37.10
N PHE A 24 -29.06 2.09 38.01
CA PHE A 24 -28.92 2.72 39.32
C PHE A 24 -28.07 3.99 39.19
N VAL A 25 -28.61 5.07 39.73
CA VAL A 25 -27.89 6.33 39.82
C VAL A 25 -27.18 6.45 41.16
N ASN A 26 -26.02 7.08 41.18
CA ASN A 26 -25.34 7.41 42.43
C ASN A 26 -26.11 8.53 43.18
N LYS A 27 -25.58 8.98 44.33
CA LYS A 27 -26.17 10.10 45.11
C LYS A 27 -26.25 11.43 44.35
N GLU A 28 -25.52 11.55 43.24
CA GLU A 28 -25.46 12.73 42.36
C GLU A 28 -26.39 12.58 41.14
N GLY A 29 -27.17 11.48 41.07
CA GLY A 29 -28.09 11.23 39.96
C GLY A 29 -27.41 10.71 38.68
N LEU A 30 -26.14 10.31 38.74
CA LEU A 30 -25.37 9.85 37.58
C LEU A 30 -25.42 8.33 37.43
N THR A 31 -25.63 7.88 36.20
CA THR A 31 -25.49 6.46 35.83
C THR A 31 -24.01 6.03 35.82
N PRO A 32 -23.70 4.72 35.92
CA PRO A 32 -22.31 4.24 35.89
C PRO A 32 -21.56 4.67 34.62
N ARG A 33 -22.26 4.74 33.48
CA ARG A 33 -21.71 5.20 32.20
C ARG A 33 -21.37 6.69 32.23
N GLN A 34 -22.25 7.53 32.77
CA GLN A 34 -22.01 8.96 32.90
C GLN A 34 -20.86 9.23 33.88
N LEU A 35 -20.83 8.54 35.02
CA LEU A 35 -19.77 8.67 36.02
C LEU A 35 -18.41 8.25 35.46
N PHE A 36 -18.34 7.14 34.73
CA PHE A 36 -17.11 6.69 34.10
C PHE A 36 -16.59 7.70 33.06
N THR A 37 -17.51 8.26 32.26
CA THR A 37 -17.18 9.24 31.22
C THR A 37 -16.64 10.54 31.83
N MET A 38 -17.28 11.06 32.89
CA MET A 38 -16.81 12.27 33.57
C MET A 38 -15.47 12.04 34.28
N ASN A 39 -15.32 10.92 34.99
CA ASN A 39 -14.07 10.63 35.71
C ASN A 39 -12.86 10.41 34.78
N HIS A 40 -13.09 9.98 33.54
CA HIS A 40 -12.02 9.74 32.58
C HIS A 40 -11.91 10.85 31.52
N GLU A 41 -12.73 11.90 31.55
CA GLU A 41 -12.77 12.94 30.51
C GLU A 41 -11.40 13.56 30.21
N ASP A 42 -10.65 13.95 31.26
CA ASP A 42 -9.30 14.51 31.12
C ASP A 42 -8.32 13.49 30.52
N MET A 43 -8.39 12.23 30.94
CA MET A 43 -7.54 11.17 30.40
C MET A 43 -7.87 10.86 28.94
N MET A 44 -9.14 10.90 28.57
CA MET A 44 -9.60 10.70 27.19
C MET A 44 -9.15 11.87 26.31
N SER A 45 -9.25 13.11 26.79
CA SER A 45 -8.78 14.31 26.08
C SER A 45 -7.25 14.30 25.89
N LYS A 46 -6.48 13.98 26.93
CA LYS A 46 -5.01 13.83 26.85
C LYS A 46 -4.60 12.69 25.93
N GLY A 47 -5.26 11.54 26.05
CA GLY A 47 -5.03 10.38 25.19
C GLY A 47 -5.32 10.69 23.72
N GLU A 48 -6.42 11.40 23.45
CA GLU A 48 -6.75 11.86 22.09
C GLU A 48 -5.69 12.80 21.53
N LYS A 49 -5.24 13.79 22.30
CA LYS A 49 -4.17 14.71 21.89
C LYS A 49 -2.87 13.95 21.61
N TRP A 50 -2.46 13.07 22.54
CA TRP A 50 -1.25 12.26 22.39
C TRP A 50 -1.31 11.36 21.15
N MET A 51 -2.47 10.74 20.87
CA MET A 51 -2.67 9.94 19.67
C MET A 51 -2.57 10.79 18.39
N LYS A 52 -3.14 11.99 18.38
CA LYS A 52 -3.04 12.91 17.23
C LYS A 52 -1.60 13.35 16.98
N ASP A 53 -0.87 13.71 18.03
CA ASP A 53 0.53 14.12 17.94
C ASP A 53 1.39 12.95 17.42
N THR A 54 1.17 11.74 17.96
CA THR A 54 1.87 10.53 17.52
C THR A 54 1.55 10.16 16.06
N ALA A 55 0.28 10.27 15.66
CA ALA A 55 -0.15 10.00 14.29
C ALA A 55 0.45 11.01 13.30
N SER A 56 0.50 12.29 13.66
CA SER A 56 1.16 13.34 12.88
C SER A 56 2.65 13.02 12.68
N SER A 57 3.37 12.71 13.76
CA SER A 57 4.79 12.32 13.68
C SER A 57 5.01 11.07 12.83
N CYS A 58 4.19 10.01 13.00
CA CYS A 58 4.30 8.79 12.19
C CYS A 58 4.01 9.06 10.71
N THR A 59 3.08 9.96 10.39
CA THR A 59 2.77 10.33 9.00
C THR A 59 3.96 11.03 8.35
N VAL A 60 4.62 11.95 9.07
CA VAL A 60 5.83 12.63 8.59
C VAL A 60 6.97 11.64 8.34
N VAL A 61 7.22 10.74 9.29
CA VAL A 61 8.25 9.69 9.15
C VAL A 61 7.92 8.76 7.97
N GLY A 62 6.67 8.33 7.85
CA GLY A 62 6.20 7.50 6.74
C GLY A 62 6.37 8.19 5.38
N ALA A 63 6.00 9.45 5.28
CA ALA A 63 6.18 10.25 4.06
C ALA A 63 7.66 10.39 3.69
N LEU A 64 8.54 10.60 4.67
CA LEU A 64 9.98 10.67 4.45
C LEU A 64 10.53 9.33 3.93
N ILE A 65 10.14 8.21 4.54
CA ILE A 65 10.56 6.86 4.10
C ILE A 65 10.12 6.61 2.66
N VAL A 66 8.85 6.86 2.33
CA VAL A 66 8.31 6.67 0.98
C VAL A 66 9.09 7.52 -0.03
N THR A 67 9.40 8.78 0.32
CA THR A 67 10.16 9.68 -0.55
C THR A 67 11.58 9.18 -0.78
N ILE A 68 12.28 8.73 0.27
CA ILE A 68 13.64 8.17 0.16
C ILE A 68 13.63 6.88 -0.65
N MET A 69 12.67 5.98 -0.41
CA MET A 69 12.53 4.74 -1.17
C MET A 69 12.25 5.01 -2.65
N PHE A 70 11.38 5.97 -2.95
CA PHE A 70 11.13 6.40 -4.32
C PHE A 70 12.41 6.97 -4.96
N ALA A 71 13.04 7.96 -4.32
CA ALA A 71 14.25 8.57 -4.85
C ALA A 71 15.38 7.55 -5.08
N THR A 72 15.60 6.63 -4.14
CA THR A 72 16.62 5.57 -4.26
C THR A 72 16.30 4.58 -5.37
N ALA A 73 15.04 4.14 -5.50
CA ALA A 73 14.63 3.22 -6.56
C ALA A 73 14.90 3.75 -7.98
N PHE A 74 14.78 5.08 -8.19
CA PHE A 74 15.00 5.69 -9.50
C PHE A 74 16.41 6.25 -9.71
N THR A 75 17.05 6.75 -8.64
CA THR A 75 18.35 7.43 -8.74
C THR A 75 19.53 6.46 -8.65
N VAL A 76 19.44 5.40 -7.82
CA VAL A 76 20.54 4.42 -7.66
C VAL A 76 20.91 3.75 -8.99
N PRO A 77 19.96 3.29 -9.82
CA PRO A 77 20.30 2.73 -11.12
C PRO A 77 20.92 3.78 -12.05
N GLY A 78 20.41 5.01 -12.07
CA GLY A 78 20.94 6.09 -12.93
C GLY A 78 22.36 6.53 -12.57
N ILE A 79 22.69 6.65 -11.28
CA ILE A 79 24.03 7.02 -10.83
C ILE A 79 25.06 5.92 -11.12
N LEU A 80 24.69 4.66 -10.89
CA LEU A 80 25.51 3.50 -11.27
C LEU A 80 25.71 3.41 -12.79
N THR A 81 24.76 3.91 -13.59
CA THR A 81 24.88 3.95 -15.06
C THR A 81 25.89 5.02 -15.54
N SER A 82 26.05 6.13 -14.79
CA SER A 82 26.89 7.27 -15.21
C SER A 82 28.40 7.12 -14.89
N ARG A 83 28.78 6.28 -13.91
CA ARG A 83 30.14 6.31 -13.31
C ARG A 83 31.02 5.08 -13.58
N TYR A 84 30.57 4.10 -14.37
CA TYR A 84 31.27 2.83 -14.46
C TYR A 84 31.65 2.48 -15.90
N ALA A 85 32.88 2.80 -16.27
CA ALA A 85 33.58 2.15 -17.36
C ALA A 85 33.97 0.73 -16.90
N GLU A 86 33.04 -0.22 -17.05
CA GLU A 86 33.25 -1.68 -16.98
C GLU A 86 32.12 -2.35 -17.79
N GLU A 87 32.16 -2.09 -19.10
CA GLU A 87 31.10 -2.26 -20.11
C GLU A 87 30.41 -3.65 -20.14
N ASP A 88 30.99 -4.69 -19.51
CA ASP A 88 30.42 -6.05 -19.47
C ASP A 88 29.64 -6.36 -18.19
N PHE A 89 29.95 -5.72 -17.06
CA PHE A 89 29.22 -5.94 -15.79
C PHE A 89 27.90 -5.15 -15.75
N LEU A 90 27.87 -3.97 -16.38
CA LEU A 90 26.70 -3.10 -16.49
C LEU A 90 25.64 -3.58 -17.48
N GLU A 91 25.87 -4.63 -18.27
CA GLU A 91 24.81 -5.26 -19.05
C GLU A 91 24.06 -6.28 -18.18
N SER A 92 24.80 -7.02 -17.37
CA SER A 92 24.25 -8.05 -16.49
C SER A 92 23.46 -7.47 -15.31
N LEU A 93 23.87 -6.31 -14.79
CA LEU A 93 23.31 -5.71 -13.58
C LEU A 93 21.93 -5.04 -13.81
N PRO A 94 21.75 -4.14 -14.80
CA PRO A 94 20.44 -3.61 -15.18
C PRO A 94 19.54 -4.70 -15.72
N ARG A 95 20.06 -5.70 -16.45
CA ARG A 95 19.26 -6.86 -16.88
C ARG A 95 18.67 -7.62 -15.70
N LYS A 96 19.47 -7.93 -14.67
CA LYS A 96 18.95 -8.58 -13.44
C LYS A 96 17.98 -7.69 -12.67
N MET A 97 18.20 -6.39 -12.66
CA MET A 97 17.31 -5.42 -12.01
C MET A 97 15.97 -5.27 -12.76
N ILE A 98 15.97 -5.20 -14.09
CA ILE A 98 14.78 -5.15 -14.94
C ILE A 98 13.97 -6.44 -14.78
N ILE A 99 14.65 -7.59 -14.77
CA ILE A 99 14.01 -8.89 -14.51
C ILE A 99 13.40 -8.88 -13.11
N GLY A 100 14.13 -8.45 -12.08
CA GLY A 100 13.61 -8.32 -10.71
C GLY A 100 12.38 -7.41 -10.62
N LEU A 101 12.43 -6.22 -11.23
CA LEU A 101 11.32 -5.27 -11.27
C LEU A 101 10.10 -5.86 -12.01
N SER A 102 10.33 -6.58 -13.10
CA SER A 102 9.27 -7.26 -13.85
C SER A 102 8.61 -8.38 -13.04
N THR A 103 9.40 -9.16 -12.29
CA THR A 103 8.88 -10.22 -11.42
C THR A 103 8.13 -9.66 -10.21
N LEU A 104 8.61 -8.56 -9.63
CA LEU A 104 7.93 -7.85 -8.53
C LEU A 104 6.57 -7.33 -8.99
N PHE A 105 6.53 -6.72 -10.18
CA PHE A 105 5.31 -6.25 -10.81
C PHE A 105 4.32 -7.40 -11.05
N PHE A 106 4.81 -8.51 -11.62
CA PHE A 106 4.01 -9.72 -11.82
C PHE A 106 3.50 -10.31 -10.50
N SER A 107 4.31 -10.28 -9.43
CA SER A 107 3.90 -10.75 -8.10
C SER A 107 2.76 -9.92 -7.50
N ILE A 108 2.80 -8.59 -7.64
CA ILE A 108 1.74 -7.72 -7.14
C ILE A 108 0.43 -7.99 -7.92
N ALA A 109 0.50 -8.14 -9.24
CA ALA A 109 -0.65 -8.53 -10.05
C ALA A 109 -1.19 -9.91 -9.65
N ALA A 110 -0.32 -10.89 -9.41
CA ALA A 110 -0.70 -12.22 -8.95
C ALA A 110 -1.40 -12.19 -7.58
N MET A 111 -0.92 -11.38 -6.63
CA MET A 111 -1.56 -11.21 -5.33
C MET A 111 -2.94 -10.54 -5.46
N MET A 112 -3.06 -9.48 -6.27
CA MET A 112 -4.33 -8.79 -6.53
C MET A 112 -5.37 -9.69 -7.22
N THR A 113 -4.93 -10.58 -8.11
CA THR A 113 -5.79 -11.56 -8.79
C THR A 113 -6.19 -12.70 -7.88
N ALA A 114 -5.29 -13.22 -7.04
CA ALA A 114 -5.62 -14.23 -6.04
C ALA A 114 -6.65 -13.72 -5.03
N PHE A 115 -6.49 -12.46 -4.57
CA PHE A 115 -7.45 -11.83 -3.67
C PHE A 115 -8.82 -11.63 -4.35
N SER A 116 -8.83 -11.11 -5.57
CA SER A 116 -10.06 -10.98 -6.37
C SER A 116 -10.75 -12.33 -6.60
N ALA A 117 -10.00 -13.38 -6.93
CA ALA A 117 -10.51 -14.73 -7.13
C ALA A 117 -11.06 -15.35 -5.84
N ALA A 118 -10.38 -15.12 -4.71
CA ALA A 118 -10.84 -15.57 -3.40
C ALA A 118 -12.16 -14.88 -3.00
N LEU A 119 -12.30 -13.57 -3.24
CA LEU A 119 -13.57 -12.86 -3.04
C LEU A 119 -14.68 -13.40 -3.96
N ILE A 120 -14.36 -13.69 -5.21
CA ILE A 120 -15.33 -14.30 -6.17
C ILE A 120 -15.79 -15.68 -5.70
N LEU A 121 -14.86 -16.52 -5.22
CA LEU A 121 -15.16 -17.88 -4.74
C LEU A 121 -15.91 -17.88 -3.40
N MET A 122 -15.56 -16.98 -2.49
CA MET A 122 -16.26 -16.86 -1.20
C MET A 122 -17.66 -16.24 -1.33
N LEU A 123 -17.92 -15.42 -2.35
CA LEU A 123 -19.20 -14.73 -2.57
C LEU A 123 -20.16 -15.50 -3.50
N HIS A 124 -20.04 -16.83 -3.55
CA HIS A 124 -20.82 -17.68 -4.42
C HIS A 124 -22.25 -17.87 -3.89
N GLU A 125 -23.14 -16.91 -4.20
CA GLU A 125 -24.58 -17.12 -4.47
C GLU A 125 -25.23 -15.86 -5.07
N GLN A 126 -25.20 -15.70 -6.41
CA GLN A 126 -26.28 -15.16 -7.29
C GLN A 126 -25.77 -14.78 -8.68
N SER A 127 -26.35 -15.42 -9.70
CA SER A 127 -25.89 -15.45 -11.10
C SER A 127 -25.99 -14.13 -11.89
N TRP A 128 -26.60 -13.07 -11.35
CA TRP A 128 -26.71 -11.78 -12.04
C TRP A 128 -25.55 -10.81 -11.73
N ILE A 129 -24.82 -11.03 -10.62
CA ILE A 129 -23.73 -10.15 -10.13
C ILE A 129 -22.35 -10.60 -10.67
N PHE A 130 -22.24 -11.81 -11.21
CA PHE A 130 -20.97 -12.36 -11.69
C PHE A 130 -20.36 -11.62 -12.89
N LYS A 131 -21.19 -11.16 -13.85
CA LYS A 131 -20.69 -10.48 -15.06
C LYS A 131 -19.88 -9.21 -14.78
N PRO A 132 -20.36 -8.26 -13.96
CA PRO A 132 -19.56 -7.08 -13.62
C PRO A 132 -18.32 -7.43 -12.82
N ILE A 133 -18.35 -8.46 -11.97
CA ILE A 133 -17.18 -8.87 -11.18
C ILE A 133 -16.08 -9.45 -12.08
N ILE A 134 -16.42 -10.29 -13.05
CA ILE A 134 -15.43 -10.83 -14.01
C ILE A 134 -14.79 -9.68 -14.78
N CYS A 135 -15.60 -8.73 -15.28
CA CYS A 135 -15.10 -7.55 -16.00
C CYS A 135 -14.16 -6.72 -15.12
N LEU A 136 -14.58 -6.42 -13.88
CA LEU A 136 -13.82 -5.64 -12.91
C LEU A 136 -12.52 -6.32 -12.47
N ALA A 137 -12.48 -7.66 -12.43
CA ALA A 137 -11.25 -8.41 -12.15
C ALA A 137 -10.27 -8.39 -13.34
N THR A 138 -10.75 -8.42 -14.58
CA THR A 138 -9.91 -8.37 -15.79
C THR A 138 -9.41 -6.97 -16.17
N ILE A 139 -10.14 -5.92 -15.80
CA ILE A 139 -9.78 -4.52 -16.10
C ILE A 139 -8.40 -4.13 -15.54
N PRO A 140 -8.08 -4.32 -14.24
CA PRO A 140 -6.78 -3.96 -13.70
C PRO A 140 -5.65 -4.81 -14.29
N ILE A 141 -5.89 -6.10 -14.60
CA ILE A 141 -4.90 -6.98 -15.25
C ILE A 141 -4.53 -6.44 -16.63
N THR A 142 -5.54 -6.12 -17.44
CA THR A 142 -5.34 -5.67 -18.82
C THR A 142 -4.70 -4.27 -18.87
N LEU A 143 -5.16 -3.35 -18.00
CA LEU A 143 -4.58 -2.02 -17.85
C LEU A 143 -3.11 -2.07 -17.41
N PHE A 144 -2.79 -2.95 -16.47
CA PHE A 144 -1.45 -3.07 -15.90
C PHE A 144 -0.47 -3.69 -16.90
N VAL A 145 -0.87 -4.74 -17.61
CA VAL A 145 -0.09 -5.31 -18.72
C VAL A 145 0.10 -4.26 -19.83
N SER A 146 -0.97 -3.56 -20.23
CA SER A 146 -0.89 -2.55 -21.29
C SER A 146 -0.04 -1.33 -20.93
N MET A 147 0.01 -0.93 -19.65
CA MET A 147 0.83 0.19 -19.18
C MET A 147 2.31 -0.17 -19.03
N GLN A 148 2.62 -1.37 -18.54
CA GLN A 148 4.00 -1.78 -18.31
C GLN A 148 4.71 -2.27 -19.58
N PHE A 149 3.96 -2.83 -20.53
CA PHE A 149 4.51 -3.37 -21.76
C PHE A 149 5.30 -2.34 -22.61
N PRO A 150 4.78 -1.12 -22.90
CA PRO A 150 5.55 -0.13 -23.66
C PRO A 150 6.79 0.36 -22.90
N LEU A 151 6.74 0.43 -21.57
CA LEU A 151 7.88 0.79 -20.72
C LEU A 151 8.98 -0.27 -20.75
N LEU A 152 8.61 -1.55 -20.64
CA LEU A 152 9.55 -2.68 -20.72
C LEU A 152 10.15 -2.81 -22.11
N VAL A 153 9.34 -2.70 -23.16
CA VAL A 153 9.82 -2.75 -24.56
C VAL A 153 10.73 -1.57 -24.86
N SER A 154 10.41 -0.37 -24.37
CA SER A 154 11.28 0.81 -24.53
C SER A 154 12.63 0.62 -23.85
N MET A 155 12.64 0.08 -22.63
CA MET A 155 13.87 -0.18 -21.89
C MET A 155 14.72 -1.28 -22.55
N VAL A 156 14.12 -2.39 -22.98
CA VAL A 156 14.80 -3.48 -23.70
C VAL A 156 15.32 -3.01 -25.05
N LYS A 157 14.55 -2.21 -25.81
CA LYS A 157 14.99 -1.65 -27.09
C LYS A 157 16.06 -0.58 -26.91
N SER A 158 16.11 0.11 -25.77
CA SER A 158 17.18 1.06 -25.46
C SER A 158 18.48 0.37 -25.05
N THR A 159 18.40 -0.77 -24.36
CA THR A 159 19.57 -1.55 -23.92
C THR A 159 20.10 -2.48 -25.02
N TYR A 160 19.22 -3.17 -25.76
CA TYR A 160 19.58 -4.13 -26.83
C TYR A 160 19.36 -3.62 -28.26
N GLY A 161 18.89 -2.38 -28.41
CA GLY A 161 18.67 -1.80 -29.73
C GLY A 161 19.96 -1.64 -30.54
N PRO A 162 19.86 -1.56 -31.87
CA PRO A 162 21.01 -1.46 -32.77
C PRO A 162 21.63 -0.05 -32.65
N SER A 163 22.43 0.16 -31.61
CA SER A 163 23.25 1.36 -31.43
C SER A 163 24.75 1.04 -31.33
N ILE A 164 25.13 -0.23 -31.19
CA ILE A 164 26.55 -0.64 -31.07
C ILE A 164 27.12 -1.24 -32.37
N PHE A 165 26.30 -1.68 -33.33
CA PHE A 165 26.80 -2.30 -34.57
C PHE A 165 26.81 -1.41 -35.82
N ASP A 166 26.27 -0.18 -35.78
CA ASP A 166 26.20 0.69 -36.97
C ASP A 166 27.13 1.91 -36.93
N ARG A 167 28.27 1.83 -36.24
CA ARG A 167 29.33 2.86 -36.30
C ARG A 167 30.68 2.35 -36.82
N LYS A 168 30.67 1.35 -37.69
CA LYS A 168 31.83 1.01 -38.54
C LYS A 168 31.42 0.61 -39.97
N MET A 169 30.85 1.54 -40.74
CA MET A 169 31.05 1.52 -42.20
C MET A 169 30.70 2.85 -42.89
N LYS A 170 31.52 3.90 -42.72
CA LYS A 170 31.65 4.89 -43.81
C LYS A 170 32.64 4.31 -44.82
N ARG A 171 32.06 3.71 -45.86
CA ARG A 171 32.72 3.15 -47.03
C ARG A 171 33.41 4.31 -47.78
N TRP A 172 34.73 4.24 -47.92
CA TRP A 172 35.46 5.03 -48.91
C TRP A 172 35.18 4.42 -50.28
N PHE A 173 34.44 5.14 -51.11
CA PHE A 173 34.57 5.18 -52.56
C PHE A 173 34.05 6.53 -53.03
#